data_AF-A0A920BN62-F1
#
_entry.id   AF-A0A920BN62-F1
#
_cell.length_a   1.000
_cell.length_b   1.000
_cell.length_c   1.000
_cell.angle_alpha   90.00
_cell.angle_beta   90.00
_cell.angle_gamma   90.00
#
_symmetry.space_group_name_H-M   'P 1'
#
loop_
_entity.id
_entity.type
_entity.pdbx_description
1 polymer ?
#
loop_
_entity_poly.entity_id
_entity_poly.type
_entity_poly.pdbx_seq_one_letter_code
_entity_poly.pdbx_strand_id
1 'polypeptide(L)'
;MNPFDGQTLNLAFPGVSFGAMPAKGADDATGADQETRKALREAELSSGYRSASSLSIDDIIDPSDTRNMLLQGLEIASSRIDGAANPKQRTVNL
;
A
#
# COMPACT_ATOMS: atom_id res chain seq x y z
N MET A 1 -3.41 1.13 -4.60
CA MET A 1 -1.99 0.72 -4.69
C MET A 1 -1.98 -0.70 -5.22
N ASN A 2 -1.18 -1.01 -6.24
CA ASN A 2 -1.17 -2.33 -6.86
C ASN A 2 -0.04 -3.17 -6.22
N PRO A 3 -0.35 -4.25 -5.48
CA PRO A 3 0.68 -5.10 -4.87
C PRO A 3 1.47 -5.96 -5.88
N PHE A 4 1.13 -5.90 -7.17
CA PHE A 4 1.69 -6.77 -8.22
C PHE A 4 2.59 -6.05 -9.23
N ASP A 5 3.18 -4.90 -8.89
CA ASP A 5 4.05 -4.13 -9.79
C ASP A 5 5.55 -4.46 -9.66
N GLY A 6 5.89 -5.55 -8.96
CA GLY A 6 7.27 -6.01 -8.80
C GLY A 6 8.03 -5.36 -7.64
N GLN A 7 7.34 -4.59 -6.79
CA GLN A 7 7.88 -4.12 -5.51
C GLN A 7 8.44 -5.29 -4.68
N THR A 8 9.55 -5.04 -3.98
CA THR A 8 10.16 -6.02 -3.07
C THR A 8 9.61 -5.91 -1.65
N LEU A 9 9.23 -4.70 -1.26
CA LEU A 9 8.78 -4.37 0.08
C LEU A 9 7.85 -3.16 0.00
N ASN A 10 6.67 -3.27 0.59
CA ASN A 10 5.64 -2.24 0.63
C ASN A 10 5.15 -2.06 2.07
N LEU A 11 5.58 -0.97 2.70
CA LEU A 11 5.31 -0.69 4.12
C LEU A 11 4.50 0.58 4.26
N ALA A 12 3.74 0.66 5.34
CA ALA A 12 3.06 1.88 5.73
C ALA A 12 3.30 2.24 7.19
N PHE A 13 2.98 3.49 7.54
CA PHE A 13 3.00 3.95 8.92
C PHE A 13 1.60 3.95 9.54
N PRO A 14 1.52 3.91 10.89
CA PRO A 14 0.27 4.11 11.60
C PRO A 14 -0.39 5.42 11.17
N GLY A 15 -1.70 5.37 10.94
CA GLY A 15 -2.49 6.52 10.51
C GLY A 15 -2.49 6.79 9.01
N VAL A 16 -1.84 5.95 8.20
CA VAL A 16 -2.02 5.99 6.74
C VAL A 16 -3.50 5.81 6.38
N SER A 17 -3.97 6.63 5.45
CA SER A 17 -5.29 6.47 4.83
C SER A 17 -5.13 6.08 3.37
N PHE A 18 -5.66 4.93 2.99
CA PHE A 18 -5.74 4.46 1.61
C PHE A 18 -7.15 4.63 1.05
N GLY A 19 -7.22 5.08 -0.20
CA GLY A 19 -8.48 5.25 -0.93
C GLY A 19 -8.22 5.77 -2.33
N ALA A 20 -9.25 5.72 -3.18
CA ALA A 20 -9.20 6.36 -4.49
C ALA A 20 -9.27 7.89 -4.38
N MET A 21 -9.97 8.39 -3.36
CA MET A 21 -10.11 9.82 -3.05
C MET A 21 -10.39 10.01 -1.55
N PRO A 22 -10.20 11.23 -1.02
CA PRO A 22 -10.54 11.54 0.38
C PRO A 22 -12.04 11.47 0.64
N ALA A 23 -12.44 11.08 1.86
CA ALA A 23 -13.85 10.96 2.24
C ALA A 23 -14.63 12.26 2.01
N LYS A 24 -14.06 13.41 2.38
CA LYS A 24 -14.68 14.72 2.15
C LYS A 24 -14.96 15.00 0.67
N GLY A 25 -14.06 14.59 -0.22
CA GLY A 25 -14.26 14.77 -1.66
C GLY A 25 -15.39 13.89 -2.18
N ALA A 26 -15.48 12.67 -1.67
CA ALA A 26 -16.58 11.75 -1.97
C ALA A 26 -17.92 12.33 -1.52
N ASP A 27 -17.98 12.80 -0.26
CA ASP A 27 -19.16 13.39 0.36
C ASP A 27 -19.75 14.53 -0.47
N ASP A 28 -18.88 15.50 -0.82
CA ASP A 28 -19.27 16.71 -1.53
C ASP A 28 -19.72 16.38 -2.96
N ALA A 29 -19.07 15.40 -3.61
CA ALA A 29 -19.39 15.00 -4.98
C ALA A 29 -20.69 14.20 -5.09
N THR A 30 -21.02 13.36 -4.08
CA THR A 30 -22.22 12.52 -4.10
C THR A 30 -23.42 13.16 -3.40
N GLY A 31 -23.24 14.32 -2.77
CA GLY A 31 -24.30 14.96 -1.96
C GLY A 31 -24.71 14.09 -0.77
N ALA A 32 -23.74 13.41 -0.15
CA ALA A 32 -23.98 12.41 0.90
C ALA A 32 -24.73 13.01 2.10
N ASP A 33 -25.67 12.24 2.66
CA ASP A 33 -26.31 12.58 3.93
C ASP A 33 -25.34 12.42 5.13
N GLN A 34 -25.76 12.85 6.31
CA GLN A 34 -24.90 12.88 7.49
C GLN A 34 -24.40 11.48 7.90
N GLU A 35 -25.25 10.45 7.75
CA GLU A 35 -24.90 9.07 8.09
C GLU A 35 -23.84 8.53 7.13
N THR A 36 -24.05 8.75 5.83
CA THR A 36 -23.13 8.35 4.77
C THR A 36 -21.78 9.05 4.91
N ARG A 37 -21.76 10.35 5.23
CA ARG A 37 -20.50 11.08 5.50
C ARG A 37 -19.74 10.49 6.68
N LYS A 38 -20.46 10.12 7.75
CA LYS A 38 -19.84 9.50 8.93
C LYS A 38 -19.24 8.14 8.55
N ALA A 39 -19.97 7.32 7.81
CA ALA A 39 -19.51 6.02 7.34
C ALA A 39 -18.27 6.14 6.43
N LEU A 40 -18.25 7.09 5.48
CA LEU A 40 -17.12 7.34 4.60
C LEU A 40 -15.87 7.79 5.37
N ARG A 41 -16.02 8.65 6.37
CA ARG A 41 -14.92 9.07 7.23
C ARG A 41 -14.35 7.93 8.07
N GLU A 42 -15.22 7.10 8.63
CA GLU A 42 -14.80 5.92 9.40
C GLU A 42 -14.09 4.88 8.51
N ALA A 43 -14.59 4.71 7.28
CA ALA A 43 -13.94 3.89 6.28
C ALA A 43 -12.54 4.42 5.93
N GLU A 44 -12.37 5.73 5.73
CA GLU A 44 -11.07 6.35 5.47
C GLU A 44 -10.08 6.13 6.63
N LEU A 45 -10.50 6.36 7.88
CA LEU A 45 -9.63 6.21 9.06
C LEU A 45 -9.14 4.78 9.30
N SER A 46 -9.96 3.79 8.99
CA SER A 46 -9.62 2.37 9.17
C SER A 46 -9.00 1.73 7.92
N SER A 47 -8.83 2.50 6.84
CA SER A 47 -8.36 1.99 5.54
C SER A 47 -6.95 1.40 5.59
N GLY A 48 -6.01 1.99 6.34
CA GLY A 48 -4.65 1.47 6.52
C GLY A 48 -4.64 0.00 6.95
N TYR A 49 -5.33 -0.30 8.05
CA TYR A 49 -5.45 -1.66 8.58
C TYR A 49 -6.22 -2.59 7.65
N ARG A 50 -7.27 -2.10 6.98
CA ARG A 50 -7.97 -2.91 5.97
C ARG A 50 -7.04 -3.30 4.82
N SER A 51 -6.23 -2.37 4.31
CA SER A 51 -5.25 -2.66 3.25
C SER A 51 -4.18 -3.64 3.69
N ALA A 52 -3.70 -3.56 4.94
CA ALA A 52 -2.80 -4.58 5.49
C ALA A 52 -3.50 -5.95 5.57
N SER A 53 -4.73 -6.00 6.09
CA SER A 53 -5.51 -7.25 6.20
C SER A 53 -5.82 -7.90 4.85
N SER A 54 -5.93 -7.08 3.79
CA SER A 54 -6.14 -7.55 2.42
C SER A 54 -4.84 -7.77 1.64
N LEU A 55 -3.68 -7.80 2.33
CA LEU A 55 -2.36 -8.04 1.74
C LEU A 55 -2.02 -7.07 0.60
N SER A 56 -2.55 -5.84 0.67
CA SER A 56 -2.25 -4.78 -0.29
C SER A 56 -0.96 -4.02 0.06
N ILE A 57 -0.53 -4.14 1.31
CA ILE A 57 0.78 -3.76 1.85
C ILE A 57 1.31 -4.93 2.67
N ASP A 58 2.61 -5.00 2.87
CA ASP A 58 3.26 -6.09 3.62
C ASP A 58 3.10 -5.89 5.14
N ASP A 59 3.27 -4.64 5.63
CA ASP A 59 3.14 -4.36 7.06
C ASP A 59 2.88 -2.87 7.38
N ILE A 60 2.36 -2.61 8.59
CA ILE A 60 2.28 -1.29 9.21
C ILE A 60 3.33 -1.23 10.32
N ILE A 61 4.40 -0.48 10.09
CA ILE A 61 5.58 -0.49 10.95
C ILE A 61 5.65 0.74 11.88
N ASP A 62 6.30 0.62 13.03
CA ASP A 62 6.70 1.78 13.80
C ASP A 62 7.70 2.63 12.97
N PRO A 63 7.56 3.96 12.89
CA PRO A 63 8.49 4.80 12.14
C PRO A 63 9.96 4.63 12.54
N SER A 64 10.24 4.26 13.80
CA SER A 64 11.60 3.96 14.28
C SER A 64 12.23 2.72 13.65
N ASP A 65 11.43 1.76 13.16
CA ASP A 65 11.91 0.54 12.51
C ASP A 65 12.25 0.72 11.02
N THR A 66 11.89 1.86 10.43
CA THR A 66 12.03 2.15 8.99
C THR A 66 13.40 1.78 8.45
N ARG A 67 14.48 2.21 9.14
CA ARG A 67 15.85 1.95 8.68
C ARG A 67 16.13 0.46 8.56
N ASN A 68 15.75 -0.32 9.56
CA ASN A 68 16.06 -1.74 9.61
C ASN A 68 15.23 -2.51 8.58
N MET A 69 13.96 -2.15 8.41
CA MET A 69 13.09 -2.74 7.39
C MET A 69 13.58 -2.44 5.97
N LEU A 70 14.03 -1.22 5.70
CA LEU A 70 14.60 -0.87 4.39
C LEU A 70 15.89 -1.64 4.09
N LEU A 71 16.79 -1.79 5.07
CA LEU A 71 18.01 -2.57 4.89
C LEU A 71 17.70 -4.04 4.58
N GLN A 72 16.73 -4.64 5.27
CA GLN A 72 16.28 -6.02 4.99
C GLN A 72 15.67 -6.14 3.59
N GLY A 73 14.81 -5.19 3.20
CA GLY A 73 14.24 -5.16 1.85
C GLY A 73 15.30 -5.06 0.75
N LEU A 74 16.34 -4.24 0.96
CA LEU A 74 17.45 -4.11 0.01
C LEU A 74 18.30 -5.38 -0.06
N GLU A 75 18.55 -6.05 1.06
CA GLU A 75 19.25 -7.33 1.08
C GLU A 75 18.48 -8.40 0.29
N ILE A 76 17.17 -8.49 0.46
CA ILE A 76 16.29 -9.37 -0.32
C ILE A 76 16.36 -8.99 -1.82
N ALA A 77 16.30 -7.70 -2.14
CA ALA A 77 16.31 -7.20 -3.51
C ALA A 77 17.65 -7.41 -4.23
N SER A 78 18.78 -7.38 -3.52
CA SER A 78 20.14 -7.51 -4.08
C SER A 78 20.30 -8.80 -4.88
N SER A 79 19.66 -9.90 -4.47
CA SER A 79 19.64 -11.16 -5.23
C SER A 79 19.11 -11.02 -6.67
N ARG A 80 18.22 -10.05 -6.94
CA ARG A 80 17.69 -9.75 -8.28
C ARG A 80 18.63 -8.86 -9.10
N ILE A 81 19.48 -8.09 -8.43
CA ILE A 81 20.38 -7.10 -9.04
C ILE A 81 21.73 -7.76 -9.40
N ASP A 82 22.22 -8.66 -8.54
CA ASP A 82 23.58 -9.21 -8.63
C ASP A 82 23.66 -10.54 -9.42
N GLY A 83 22.55 -11.00 -9.98
CA GLY A 83 22.50 -12.21 -10.82
C GLY A 83 23.13 -12.02 -12.20
N ALA A 84 23.57 -13.13 -12.82
CA ALA A 84 23.98 -13.10 -14.22
C ALA A 84 22.85 -12.54 -15.10
N ALA A 85 23.18 -11.63 -16.02
CA ALA A 85 22.20 -11.09 -16.96
C ALA A 85 21.60 -12.23 -17.79
N ASN A 86 20.31 -12.46 -17.60
CA ASN A 86 19.54 -13.46 -18.34
C ASN A 86 18.57 -12.77 -19.31
N PRO A 87 18.14 -13.44 -20.39
CA PRO A 87 17.14 -12.90 -21.30
C PRO A 87 15.88 -12.49 -20.53
N LYS A 88 15.37 -11.28 -20.78
CA LYS A 88 14.13 -10.79 -20.15
C LYS A 88 12.99 -11.75 -20.48
N GLN A 89 12.45 -12.42 -19.47
CA GLN A 89 11.27 -13.27 -19.64
C GLN A 89 10.13 -12.44 -20.24
N ARG A 90 9.51 -12.96 -21.30
CA ARG A 90 8.29 -12.37 -21.84
C ARG A 90 7.16 -12.65 -20.85
N THR A 91 6.75 -11.63 -20.10
CA THR A 91 5.46 -11.65 -19.41
C THR A 91 4.36 -11.53 -20.46
N VAL A 92 3.48 -12.54 -20.50
CA VAL A 92 2.27 -12.50 -21.33
C VAL A 92 1.30 -11.57 -20.62
N ASN A 93 0.98 -10.43 -21.24
CA ASN A 93 -0.15 -9.61 -20.80
C ASN A 93 -1.42 -10.36 -21.23
N LEU A 94 -2.06 -11.04 -20.29
CA LEU A 94 -3.43 -11.55 -20.43
C LEU A 94 -4.42 -10.48 -19.97
#